data_AF-R8BED2-F1
#
_entry.id   AF-R8BED2-F1
#
_cell.length_a   1.000
_cell.length_b   1.000
_cell.length_c   1.000
_cell.angle_alpha   90.00
_cell.angle_beta   90.00
_cell.angle_gamma   90.00
#
_symmetry.space_group_name_H-M   'P 1'
#
loop_
_entity.id
_entity.type
_entity.pdbx_description
1 polymer ?
#
loop_
_entity_poly.entity_id
_entity_poly.type
_entity_poly.pdbx_seq_one_letter_code
_entity_poly.pdbx_strand_id
1 'polypeptide(L)'
;MCLSSRRWPVFERTFGGDGQESLDIHELTRNDIRKFVNGQLQSHSRWTTEVPEQVTLEKAELVDRIVAQADGVFLWAFFVTRSLGEGLSNDESIGDLKIRFGQLPSDLDQLFQHMLESVNLADHPKMAGILQAAVHALEPLHVDLYWHLEKDLDGYDSKSHGLMKSAPENIAARREQTVRSINQKTKGLLSIVHERAEFLHRTVKDFFLTKDMGEYLRSKLPADYNGFASIAAAYLSFLRTTRQDHPLVAGVIRQGRGLNTGPFISHLNQALVYTSEALKQTDQAGSHQHRQVEKLLDQYEAAIVTMVNVGQVSISGVNFRDCDPRLVFREELLRHDLAPYLVKKIREQPEFFAVFDESPLFAALMPMSRNSGDSPPPASEILDLLLQRGEDPNVRPRQPGAGPASDDTASPWVLFARSTMSVFNMLSGPCMFPALRWNECLKQATFNRLMAHGADPNAKLLDRWGAHTVFSHFLDISLSKFLGEECFEDYLGTLDAFLRVGASLGVPDPAGAAGAGAETAFGNLARRRPEEPVLTSFCTELKGLLARFAADPKRAMFISSVLKKLIVHCSGREEALRELDSAISQGCPADIAAPLSQLISSEIEDRREQESTRKRLPNGDWDSGSSGSKHLRRA
;
A
#
# COMPACT_ATOMS: atom_id res chain seq x y z
N MET A 1 2.61 16.68 -33.78
CA MET A 1 1.64 16.01 -32.88
C MET A 1 1.26 14.70 -33.55
N CYS A 2 1.34 13.56 -32.87
CA CYS A 2 0.94 12.25 -33.40
C CYS A 2 -0.33 11.80 -32.67
N LEU A 3 -1.41 11.60 -33.41
CA LEU A 3 -2.72 11.22 -32.86
C LEU A 3 -3.03 9.78 -33.25
N SER A 4 -3.49 8.98 -32.29
CA SER A 4 -3.91 7.58 -32.51
C SER A 4 -5.41 7.47 -32.23
N SER A 5 -6.15 6.88 -33.16
CA SER A 5 -7.59 6.63 -33.03
C SER A 5 -7.98 5.38 -33.82
N ARG A 6 -9.14 4.78 -33.49
CA ARG A 6 -9.80 3.85 -34.43
C ARG A 6 -10.32 4.64 -35.63
N ARG A 7 -10.53 3.99 -36.78
CA ARG A 7 -11.17 4.61 -37.96
C ARG A 7 -12.55 5.13 -37.56
N TRP A 8 -12.62 6.41 -37.28
CA TRP A 8 -13.83 7.11 -36.86
C TRP A 8 -14.15 8.17 -37.91
N PRO A 9 -15.38 8.21 -38.44
CA PRO A 9 -15.72 9.12 -39.54
C PRO A 9 -15.47 10.60 -39.24
N VAL A 10 -15.45 10.98 -37.96
CA VAL A 10 -15.10 12.35 -37.53
C VAL A 10 -13.60 12.61 -37.71
N PHE A 11 -12.74 11.68 -37.30
CA PHE A 11 -11.30 11.82 -37.47
C PHE A 11 -10.89 11.78 -38.95
N GLU A 12 -11.47 10.89 -39.74
CA GLU A 12 -11.21 10.82 -41.18
C GLU A 12 -11.64 12.08 -41.91
N ARG A 13 -12.80 12.66 -41.57
CA ARG A 13 -13.26 13.92 -42.18
C ARG A 13 -12.42 15.13 -41.77
N THR A 14 -11.94 15.18 -40.52
CA THR A 14 -11.19 16.34 -40.02
C THR A 14 -9.70 16.28 -40.35
N PHE A 15 -9.10 15.08 -40.38
CA PHE A 15 -7.66 14.90 -40.51
C PHE A 15 -7.23 13.99 -41.67
N GLY A 16 -8.16 13.27 -42.31
CA GLY A 16 -7.88 12.33 -43.40
C GLY A 16 -7.89 12.94 -44.80
N GLY A 17 -7.85 14.27 -44.92
CA GLY A 17 -7.87 14.97 -46.21
C GLY A 17 -6.61 14.77 -47.06
N ASP A 18 -5.48 14.41 -46.42
CA ASP A 18 -4.23 14.09 -47.09
C ASP A 18 -3.70 12.73 -46.61
N GLY A 19 -3.82 11.68 -47.44
CA GLY A 19 -3.51 10.30 -47.06
C GLY A 19 -2.03 10.05 -46.75
N GLN A 20 -1.14 10.99 -47.07
CA GLN A 20 0.29 10.92 -46.69
C GLN A 20 0.55 11.24 -45.22
N GLU A 21 -0.44 11.79 -44.49
CA GLU A 21 -0.32 12.11 -43.06
C GLU A 21 -0.99 11.07 -42.15
N SER A 22 -1.57 10.00 -42.73
CA SER A 22 -2.23 8.92 -41.99
C SER A 22 -1.49 7.59 -42.13
N LEU A 23 -1.29 6.89 -41.01
CA LEU A 23 -0.72 5.54 -40.98
C LEU A 23 -1.79 4.53 -40.56
N ASP A 24 -2.24 3.73 -41.52
CA ASP A 24 -3.20 2.65 -41.29
C ASP A 24 -2.49 1.40 -40.73
N ILE A 25 -2.43 1.30 -39.40
CA ILE A 25 -1.69 0.25 -38.70
C ILE A 25 -2.12 -1.17 -39.11
N HIS A 26 -3.41 -1.41 -39.37
CA HIS A 26 -3.91 -2.74 -39.78
C HIS A 26 -3.37 -3.19 -41.14
N GLU A 27 -3.19 -2.27 -42.10
CA GLU A 27 -2.55 -2.57 -43.39
C GLU A 27 -1.04 -2.80 -43.22
N LEU A 28 -0.39 -1.99 -42.37
CA LEU A 28 1.06 -2.09 -42.13
C LEU A 28 1.45 -3.38 -41.39
N THR A 29 0.59 -3.89 -40.52
CA THR A 29 0.84 -5.12 -39.73
C THR A 29 0.49 -6.41 -40.48
N ARG A 30 -0.19 -6.32 -41.63
CA ARG A 30 -0.67 -7.48 -42.39
C ARG A 30 0.43 -8.48 -42.76
N ASN A 31 1.57 -7.97 -43.23
CA ASN A 31 2.70 -8.82 -43.61
C ASN A 31 3.40 -9.45 -42.40
N ASP A 32 3.43 -8.75 -41.26
CA ASP A 32 4.01 -9.28 -40.03
C ASP A 32 3.12 -10.36 -39.41
N ILE A 33 1.79 -10.17 -39.46
CA ILE A 33 0.82 -11.22 -39.09
C ILE A 33 0.99 -12.43 -40.01
N ARG A 34 1.09 -12.24 -41.34
CA ARG A 34 1.31 -13.36 -42.27
C ARG A 34 2.59 -14.13 -41.96
N LYS A 35 3.70 -13.43 -41.69
CA LYS A 35 4.98 -14.05 -41.29
C LYS A 35 4.82 -14.81 -39.98
N PHE A 36 4.14 -14.24 -38.99
CA PHE A 36 3.88 -14.89 -37.71
C PHE A 36 3.05 -16.16 -37.88
N VAL A 37 1.91 -16.11 -38.57
CA VAL A 37 1.02 -17.27 -38.79
C VAL A 37 1.77 -18.38 -39.51
N ASN A 38 2.48 -18.06 -40.59
CA ASN A 38 3.28 -19.04 -41.32
C ASN A 38 4.36 -19.65 -40.44
N GLY A 39 5.13 -18.83 -39.71
CA GLY A 39 6.20 -19.33 -38.86
C GLY A 39 5.69 -20.27 -37.76
N GLN A 40 4.56 -19.94 -37.13
CA GLN A 40 3.94 -20.79 -36.12
C GLN A 40 3.43 -22.11 -36.72
N LEU A 41 2.68 -22.07 -37.82
CA LEU A 41 2.14 -23.30 -38.42
C LEU A 41 3.25 -24.19 -38.99
N GLN A 42 4.27 -23.61 -39.64
CA GLN A 42 5.43 -24.34 -40.16
C GLN A 42 6.30 -25.00 -39.07
N SER A 43 6.17 -24.58 -37.82
CA SER A 43 6.85 -25.26 -36.70
C SER A 43 6.30 -26.66 -36.43
N HIS A 44 5.09 -26.98 -36.92
CA HIS A 44 4.48 -28.31 -36.82
C HIS A 44 4.87 -29.17 -38.02
N SER A 45 5.43 -30.36 -37.78
CA SER A 45 5.83 -31.31 -38.83
C SER A 45 4.68 -31.70 -39.78
N ARG A 46 3.45 -31.77 -39.28
CA ARG A 46 2.24 -32.04 -40.07
C ARG A 46 1.93 -30.94 -41.08
N TRP A 47 2.29 -29.70 -40.77
CA TRP A 47 2.13 -28.59 -41.70
C TRP A 47 3.18 -28.62 -42.82
N THR A 48 4.40 -29.07 -42.53
CA THR A 48 5.51 -29.11 -43.50
C THR A 48 5.63 -30.43 -44.26
N THR A 49 4.86 -31.45 -43.89
CA THR A 49 4.81 -32.74 -44.60
C THR A 49 4.46 -32.51 -46.08
N GLU A 50 5.18 -33.20 -46.97
CA GLU A 50 4.90 -33.18 -48.40
C GLU A 50 3.48 -33.68 -48.67
N VAL A 51 2.71 -32.87 -49.39
CA VAL A 51 1.31 -33.11 -49.70
C VAL A 51 1.05 -32.76 -51.16
N PRO A 52 -0.04 -33.28 -51.76
CA PRO A 52 -0.44 -32.89 -53.10
C PRO A 52 -0.56 -31.36 -53.24
N GLU A 53 -0.29 -30.84 -54.44
CA GLU A 53 -0.32 -29.40 -54.74
C GLU A 53 -1.63 -28.73 -54.29
N GLN A 54 -2.75 -29.44 -54.42
CA GLN A 54 -4.07 -28.99 -53.93
C GLN A 54 -4.06 -28.65 -52.43
N VAL A 55 -3.48 -29.50 -51.59
CA VAL A 55 -3.42 -29.28 -50.13
C VAL A 55 -2.46 -28.14 -49.78
N THR A 56 -1.40 -27.96 -50.56
CA THR A 56 -0.50 -26.80 -50.44
C THR A 56 -1.23 -25.49 -50.72
N LEU A 57 -2.09 -25.46 -51.75
CA LEU A 57 -2.93 -24.31 -52.04
C LEU A 57 -3.93 -24.06 -50.89
N GLU A 58 -4.57 -25.11 -50.37
CA GLU A 58 -5.50 -24.99 -49.24
C GLU A 58 -4.86 -24.43 -47.96
N LYS A 59 -3.60 -24.79 -47.69
CA LYS A 59 -2.80 -24.22 -46.59
C LYS A 59 -2.56 -22.73 -46.79
N ALA A 60 -2.18 -22.31 -48.00
CA ALA A 60 -1.95 -20.91 -48.33
C ALA A 60 -3.24 -20.07 -48.21
N GLU A 61 -4.36 -20.58 -48.73
CA GLU A 61 -5.68 -19.95 -48.58
C GLU A 61 -6.08 -19.78 -47.12
N LEU A 62 -5.84 -20.79 -46.27
CA LEU A 62 -6.15 -20.70 -44.85
C LEU A 62 -5.34 -19.59 -44.17
N VAL A 63 -4.05 -19.48 -44.48
CA VAL A 63 -3.20 -18.39 -43.97
C VAL A 63 -3.71 -17.02 -44.41
N ASP A 64 -4.05 -16.86 -45.69
CA ASP A 64 -4.56 -15.58 -46.18
C ASP A 64 -5.91 -15.20 -45.56
N ARG A 65 -6.77 -16.18 -45.28
CA ARG A 65 -8.03 -15.96 -44.55
C ARG A 65 -7.79 -15.52 -43.11
N ILE A 66 -6.85 -16.15 -42.40
CA ILE A 66 -6.48 -15.73 -41.03
C ILE A 66 -5.96 -14.30 -41.05
N VAL A 67 -5.04 -13.98 -41.96
CA VAL A 67 -4.45 -12.63 -42.08
C VAL A 67 -5.51 -11.58 -42.39
N ALA A 68 -6.45 -11.88 -43.29
CA ALA A 68 -7.54 -10.98 -43.63
C ALA A 68 -8.51 -10.77 -42.46
N GLN A 69 -8.88 -11.85 -41.76
CA GLN A 69 -9.84 -11.78 -40.66
C GLN A 69 -9.25 -11.18 -39.38
N ALA A 70 -7.94 -11.23 -39.20
CA ALA A 70 -7.28 -10.60 -38.06
C ALA A 70 -7.43 -9.08 -38.06
N ASP A 71 -7.62 -8.43 -39.22
CA ASP A 71 -7.81 -6.99 -39.38
C ASP A 71 -6.81 -6.14 -38.55
N GLY A 72 -5.53 -6.53 -38.59
CA GLY A 72 -4.45 -5.90 -37.82
C GLY A 72 -4.36 -6.27 -36.34
N VAL A 73 -5.32 -7.03 -35.79
CA VAL A 73 -5.34 -7.47 -34.40
C VAL A 73 -4.44 -8.68 -34.19
N PHE A 74 -3.17 -8.42 -33.87
CA PHE A 74 -2.16 -9.47 -33.68
C PHE A 74 -2.56 -10.51 -32.62
N LEU A 75 -3.23 -10.07 -31.54
CA LEU A 75 -3.69 -10.95 -30.47
C LEU A 75 -4.75 -11.96 -30.95
N TRP A 76 -5.63 -11.55 -31.87
CA TRP A 76 -6.59 -12.45 -32.49
C TRP A 76 -5.88 -13.51 -33.33
N ALA A 77 -4.96 -13.07 -34.21
CA ALA A 77 -4.16 -13.98 -35.02
C ALA A 77 -3.36 -14.98 -34.18
N PHE A 78 -2.82 -14.53 -33.03
CA PHE A 78 -2.15 -15.39 -32.06
C PHE A 78 -3.04 -16.53 -31.56
N PHE A 79 -4.23 -16.22 -31.04
CA PHE A 79 -5.13 -17.24 -30.48
C PHE A 79 -5.68 -18.19 -31.54
N VAL A 80 -6.04 -17.66 -32.71
CA VAL A 80 -6.53 -18.47 -33.83
C VAL A 80 -5.44 -19.43 -34.33
N THR A 81 -4.23 -18.93 -34.57
CA THR A 81 -3.12 -19.77 -35.03
C THR A 81 -2.79 -20.84 -34.01
N ARG A 82 -2.81 -20.51 -32.72
CA ARG A 82 -2.63 -21.49 -31.64
C ARG A 82 -3.73 -22.56 -31.65
N SER A 83 -5.00 -22.19 -31.81
CA SER A 83 -6.12 -23.15 -31.90
C SER A 83 -5.95 -24.12 -33.08
N LEU A 84 -5.43 -23.64 -34.22
CA LEU A 84 -5.11 -24.49 -35.36
C LEU A 84 -3.88 -25.37 -35.11
N GLY A 85 -2.87 -24.86 -34.41
CA GLY A 85 -1.72 -25.66 -33.95
C GLY A 85 -2.12 -26.79 -32.99
N GLU A 86 -3.10 -26.56 -32.13
CA GLU A 86 -3.71 -27.60 -31.28
C GLU A 86 -4.41 -28.66 -32.15
N GLY A 87 -5.17 -28.25 -33.17
CA GLY A 87 -5.78 -29.17 -34.14
C GLY A 87 -4.74 -30.03 -34.88
N LEU A 88 -3.65 -29.41 -35.35
CA LEU A 88 -2.52 -30.13 -35.97
C LEU A 88 -1.88 -31.16 -35.04
N SER A 89 -1.82 -30.86 -33.75
CA SER A 89 -1.28 -31.77 -32.73
C SER A 89 -2.23 -32.92 -32.40
N ASN A 90 -3.51 -32.78 -32.73
CA ASN A 90 -4.56 -33.79 -32.59
C ASN A 90 -4.84 -34.57 -33.89
N ASP A 91 -3.90 -34.55 -34.84
CA ASP A 91 -4.00 -35.22 -36.15
C ASP A 91 -5.16 -34.75 -37.05
N GLU A 92 -5.72 -33.56 -36.81
CA GLU A 92 -6.74 -32.96 -37.69
C GLU A 92 -6.18 -32.71 -39.12
N SER A 93 -7.00 -32.94 -40.14
CA SER A 93 -6.65 -32.65 -41.54
C SER A 93 -6.75 -31.15 -41.85
N ILE A 94 -6.19 -30.69 -42.97
CA ILE A 94 -6.33 -29.28 -43.40
C ILE A 94 -7.81 -28.90 -43.61
N GLY A 95 -8.63 -29.84 -44.07
CA GLY A 95 -10.08 -29.65 -44.18
C GLY A 95 -10.74 -29.42 -42.81
N ASP A 96 -10.37 -30.22 -41.81
CA ASP A 96 -10.87 -30.07 -40.44
C ASP A 96 -10.44 -28.73 -39.84
N LEU A 97 -9.19 -28.30 -40.07
CA LEU A 97 -8.69 -26.99 -39.65
C LEU A 97 -9.45 -25.83 -40.30
N LYS A 98 -9.83 -25.96 -41.59
CA LYS A 98 -10.68 -24.96 -42.27
C LYS A 98 -12.07 -24.87 -41.63
N ILE A 99 -12.65 -26.00 -41.23
CA ILE A 99 -13.94 -26.05 -40.52
C ILE A 99 -13.80 -25.40 -39.14
N ARG A 100 -12.77 -25.79 -38.37
CA ARG A 100 -12.45 -25.23 -37.06
C ARG A 100 -12.27 -23.72 -37.14
N PHE A 101 -11.50 -23.22 -38.11
CA PHE A 101 -11.34 -21.79 -38.36
C PHE A 101 -12.68 -21.09 -38.62
N GLY A 102 -13.57 -21.72 -39.40
CA GLY A 102 -14.90 -21.17 -39.69
C GLY A 102 -15.83 -21.06 -38.47
N GLN A 103 -15.52 -21.75 -37.37
CA GLN A 103 -16.28 -21.69 -36.11
C GLN A 103 -15.74 -20.62 -35.14
N LEU A 104 -14.54 -20.07 -35.41
CA LEU A 104 -13.92 -19.09 -34.52
C LEU A 104 -14.50 -17.69 -34.76
N PRO A 105 -14.93 -16.99 -33.68
CA PRO A 105 -15.45 -15.63 -33.80
C PRO A 105 -14.43 -14.64 -34.36
N SER A 106 -14.89 -13.67 -35.16
CA SER A 106 -14.07 -12.56 -35.67
C SER A 106 -13.85 -11.47 -34.62
N ASP A 107 -14.77 -11.31 -33.69
CA ASP A 107 -14.63 -10.39 -32.56
C ASP A 107 -13.77 -11.02 -31.46
N LEU A 108 -12.88 -10.21 -30.87
CA LEU A 108 -11.90 -10.69 -29.91
C LEU A 108 -12.53 -11.09 -28.57
N ASP A 109 -13.55 -10.36 -28.11
CA ASP A 109 -14.24 -10.66 -26.85
C ASP A 109 -15.06 -11.95 -26.99
N GLN A 110 -15.74 -12.11 -28.14
CA GLN A 110 -16.43 -13.36 -28.47
C GLN A 110 -15.45 -14.53 -28.62
N LEU A 111 -14.26 -14.31 -29.17
CA LEU A 111 -13.23 -15.34 -29.26
C LEU A 111 -12.78 -15.79 -27.86
N PHE A 112 -12.56 -14.87 -26.91
CA PHE A 112 -12.24 -15.23 -25.53
C PHE A 112 -13.35 -16.05 -24.87
N GLN A 113 -14.60 -15.63 -25.04
CA GLN A 113 -15.74 -16.38 -24.53
C GLN A 113 -15.81 -17.79 -25.13
N HIS A 114 -15.66 -17.91 -26.46
CA HIS A 114 -15.62 -19.21 -27.15
C HIS A 114 -14.50 -20.12 -26.62
N MET A 115 -13.32 -19.56 -26.36
CA MET A 115 -12.22 -20.31 -25.76
C MET A 115 -12.58 -20.85 -24.37
N LEU A 116 -13.21 -20.04 -23.50
CA LEU A 116 -13.63 -20.48 -22.17
C LEU A 116 -14.76 -21.52 -22.22
N GLU A 117 -15.70 -21.38 -23.15
CA GLU A 117 -16.78 -22.35 -23.37
C GLU A 117 -16.26 -23.71 -23.87
N SER A 118 -15.12 -23.73 -24.57
CA SER A 118 -14.45 -24.96 -24.99
C SER A 118 -13.75 -25.73 -23.86
N VAL A 119 -13.67 -25.16 -22.66
CA VAL A 119 -13.17 -25.87 -21.47
C VAL A 119 -14.21 -26.91 -21.05
N ASN A 120 -13.73 -28.10 -20.65
CA ASN A 120 -14.61 -29.17 -20.18
C ASN A 120 -15.54 -28.68 -19.07
N LEU A 121 -16.83 -29.04 -19.14
CA LEU A 121 -17.84 -28.60 -18.17
C LEU A 121 -17.44 -28.92 -16.71
N ALA A 122 -16.79 -30.06 -16.48
CA ALA A 122 -16.29 -30.45 -15.15
C ALA A 122 -15.19 -29.53 -14.61
N ASP A 123 -14.43 -28.86 -15.49
CA ASP A 123 -13.37 -27.92 -15.13
C ASP A 123 -13.87 -26.47 -15.01
N HIS A 124 -15.16 -26.19 -15.30
CA HIS A 124 -15.69 -24.82 -15.26
C HIS A 124 -15.52 -24.13 -13.91
N PRO A 125 -15.76 -24.77 -12.75
CA PRO A 125 -15.49 -24.14 -11.46
C PRO A 125 -14.03 -23.77 -11.26
N LYS A 126 -13.08 -24.62 -11.69
CA LYS A 126 -11.65 -24.34 -11.62
C LYS A 126 -11.23 -23.21 -12.54
N MET A 127 -11.68 -23.26 -13.80
CA MET A 127 -11.47 -22.20 -14.78
C MET A 127 -11.94 -20.86 -14.22
N ALA A 128 -13.17 -20.82 -13.72
CA ALA A 128 -13.74 -19.60 -13.17
C ALA A 128 -13.03 -19.13 -11.91
N GLY A 129 -12.65 -20.05 -11.01
CA GLY A 129 -11.94 -19.72 -9.78
C GLY A 129 -10.53 -19.18 -10.03
N ILE A 130 -9.77 -19.77 -10.97
CA ILE A 130 -8.45 -19.30 -11.38
C ILE A 130 -8.54 -17.90 -11.99
N LEU A 131 -9.48 -17.67 -12.90
CA LEU A 131 -9.66 -16.37 -13.54
C LEU A 131 -10.16 -15.32 -12.55
N GLN A 132 -11.09 -15.69 -11.66
CA GLN A 132 -11.54 -14.81 -10.58
C GLN A 132 -10.40 -14.43 -9.64
N ALA A 133 -9.52 -15.37 -9.30
CA ALA A 133 -8.34 -15.07 -8.50
C ALA A 133 -7.38 -14.12 -9.23
N ALA A 134 -7.14 -14.32 -10.52
CA ALA A 134 -6.33 -13.40 -11.33
C ALA A 134 -6.95 -11.99 -11.45
N VAL A 135 -8.28 -11.89 -11.52
CA VAL A 135 -9.02 -10.61 -11.52
C VAL A 135 -8.88 -9.89 -10.17
N HIS A 136 -9.04 -10.62 -9.06
CA HIS A 136 -8.97 -10.08 -7.71
C HIS A 136 -7.53 -9.95 -7.17
N ALA A 137 -6.54 -10.43 -7.90
CA ALA A 137 -5.15 -10.37 -7.48
C ALA A 137 -4.66 -8.90 -7.47
N LEU A 138 -4.32 -8.39 -6.28
CA LEU A 138 -3.68 -7.08 -6.10
C LEU A 138 -2.28 -7.01 -6.72
N GLU A 139 -1.61 -8.17 -6.82
CA GLU A 139 -0.36 -8.40 -7.54
C GLU A 139 -0.41 -9.79 -8.19
N PRO A 140 0.29 -10.05 -9.31
CA PRO A 140 0.30 -11.36 -9.96
C PRO A 140 0.56 -12.49 -8.96
N LEU A 141 -0.32 -13.47 -8.79
CA LEU A 141 -0.16 -14.48 -7.74
C LEU A 141 0.88 -15.52 -8.12
N HIS A 142 1.67 -15.99 -7.14
CA HIS A 142 2.62 -17.09 -7.34
C HIS A 142 1.88 -18.41 -7.65
N VAL A 143 2.46 -19.25 -8.52
CA VAL A 143 1.85 -20.51 -8.99
C VAL A 143 1.49 -21.47 -7.85
N ASP A 144 2.24 -21.47 -6.75
CA ASP A 144 1.93 -22.28 -5.56
C ASP A 144 0.57 -21.93 -4.94
N LEU A 145 0.11 -20.68 -5.03
CA LEU A 145 -1.21 -20.28 -4.54
C LEU A 145 -2.33 -20.85 -5.43
N TYR A 146 -2.13 -20.90 -6.74
CA TYR A 146 -3.08 -21.52 -7.66
C TYR A 146 -3.21 -23.03 -7.44
N TRP A 147 -2.14 -23.72 -7.05
CA TRP A 147 -2.22 -25.12 -6.66
C TRP A 147 -3.20 -25.32 -5.50
N HIS A 148 -3.07 -24.53 -4.43
CA HIS A 148 -3.98 -24.61 -3.28
C HIS A 148 -5.40 -24.21 -3.64
N LEU A 149 -5.57 -23.17 -4.46
CA LEU A 149 -6.88 -22.73 -4.94
C LEU A 149 -7.60 -23.83 -5.74
N GLU A 150 -6.89 -24.54 -6.63
CA GLU A 150 -7.49 -25.65 -7.38
C GLU A 150 -7.92 -26.80 -6.46
N LYS A 151 -7.14 -27.09 -5.40
CA LYS A 151 -7.51 -28.12 -4.40
C LYS A 151 -8.74 -27.74 -3.61
N ASP A 152 -8.85 -26.49 -3.19
CA ASP A 152 -10.01 -26.00 -2.46
C ASP A 152 -11.27 -26.07 -3.33
N LEU A 153 -11.17 -25.81 -4.64
CA LEU A 153 -12.26 -25.95 -5.61
C LEU A 153 -12.65 -27.40 -5.91
N ASP A 154 -11.76 -28.37 -5.72
CA ASP A 154 -12.06 -29.81 -5.82
C ASP A 154 -12.91 -30.32 -4.64
N GLY A 155 -13.25 -29.46 -3.68
CA GLY A 155 -13.87 -29.88 -2.42
C GLY A 155 -12.91 -30.69 -1.55
N TYR A 156 -11.59 -30.63 -1.84
CA TYR A 156 -10.56 -31.20 -1.00
C TYR A 156 -10.51 -30.38 0.29
N ASP A 157 -11.19 -30.84 1.34
CA ASP A 157 -11.22 -30.14 2.60
C ASP A 157 -9.84 -30.24 3.27
N SER A 158 -8.98 -29.25 3.00
CA SER A 158 -7.70 -29.06 3.68
C SER A 158 -7.86 -28.97 5.21
N LYS A 159 -9.09 -28.82 5.74
CA LYS A 159 -9.38 -28.91 7.19
C LYS A 159 -9.23 -30.32 7.76
N SER A 160 -9.29 -31.36 6.93
CA SER A 160 -9.21 -32.77 7.35
C SER A 160 -7.78 -33.31 7.44
N HIS A 161 -6.81 -32.63 6.83
CA HIS A 161 -5.41 -33.00 6.88
C HIS A 161 -4.69 -32.07 7.84
N GLY A 162 -4.38 -32.58 9.05
CA GLY A 162 -3.37 -31.96 9.89
C GLY A 162 -2.07 -31.76 9.12
N LEU A 163 -1.23 -30.82 9.59
CA LEU A 163 0.09 -30.47 9.04
C LEU A 163 0.65 -31.58 8.14
N MET A 164 0.71 -31.33 6.83
CA MET A 164 1.02 -32.35 5.84
C MET A 164 2.41 -32.93 6.15
N LYS A 165 2.45 -34.16 6.69
CA LYS A 165 3.66 -35.00 6.73
C LYS A 165 3.95 -35.57 5.34
N SER A 166 3.78 -34.80 4.27
CA SER A 166 4.24 -35.28 2.97
C SER A 166 5.77 -35.33 3.00
N ALA A 167 6.31 -36.37 2.36
CA ALA A 167 7.67 -36.32 1.84
C ALA A 167 7.86 -35.02 1.05
N PRO A 168 9.09 -34.52 0.83
CA PRO A 168 9.31 -33.42 -0.08
C PRO A 168 8.74 -33.82 -1.45
N GLU A 169 7.50 -33.41 -1.72
CA GLU A 169 6.94 -33.41 -3.06
C GLU A 169 7.90 -32.58 -3.89
N ASN A 170 8.25 -33.09 -5.06
CA ASN A 170 9.10 -32.35 -5.98
C ASN A 170 8.36 -31.05 -6.35
N ILE A 171 8.73 -29.94 -5.69
CA ILE A 171 8.09 -28.64 -5.84
C ILE A 171 8.09 -28.23 -7.31
N ALA A 172 9.17 -28.52 -8.04
CA ALA A 172 9.26 -28.24 -9.47
C ALA A 172 8.21 -29.03 -10.28
N ALA A 173 8.03 -30.32 -10.00
CA ALA A 173 7.03 -31.14 -10.67
C ALA A 173 5.60 -30.65 -10.36
N ARG A 174 5.32 -30.25 -9.11
CA ARG A 174 4.03 -29.67 -8.71
C ARG A 174 3.76 -28.35 -9.43
N ARG A 175 4.76 -27.47 -9.49
CA ARG A 175 4.66 -26.19 -10.20
C ARG A 175 4.41 -26.43 -11.68
N GLU A 176 5.16 -27.33 -12.31
CA GLU A 176 4.96 -27.69 -13.72
C GLU A 176 3.55 -28.21 -13.98
N GLN A 177 3.04 -29.10 -13.13
CA GLN A 177 1.66 -29.59 -13.22
C GLN A 177 0.65 -28.44 -13.08
N THR A 178 0.87 -27.51 -12.16
CA THR A 178 0.00 -26.35 -11.93
C THR A 178 0.03 -25.40 -13.12
N VAL A 179 1.19 -25.13 -13.71
CA VAL A 179 1.32 -24.31 -14.94
C VAL A 179 0.55 -24.96 -16.09
N ARG A 180 0.69 -26.27 -16.30
CA ARG A 180 -0.10 -26.99 -17.31
C ARG A 180 -1.60 -26.90 -17.03
N SER A 181 -1.99 -27.05 -15.77
CA SER A 181 -3.38 -26.94 -15.31
C SER A 181 -3.98 -25.57 -15.64
N ILE A 182 -3.30 -24.49 -15.24
CA ILE A 182 -3.70 -23.10 -15.55
C ILE A 182 -3.84 -22.91 -17.05
N ASN A 183 -2.86 -23.34 -17.85
CA ASN A 183 -2.91 -23.22 -19.30
C ASN A 183 -4.10 -23.97 -19.92
N GLN A 184 -4.42 -25.18 -19.43
CA GLN A 184 -5.55 -25.97 -19.90
C GLN A 184 -6.89 -25.31 -19.57
N LYS A 185 -7.02 -24.75 -18.35
CA LYS A 185 -8.26 -24.19 -17.81
C LYS A 185 -8.53 -22.77 -18.29
N THR A 186 -7.48 -22.01 -18.60
CA THR A 186 -7.60 -20.62 -19.08
C THR A 186 -7.33 -20.49 -20.58
N LYS A 187 -6.98 -21.59 -21.26
CA LYS A 187 -6.64 -21.62 -22.68
C LYS A 187 -5.54 -20.61 -23.07
N GLY A 188 -4.64 -20.31 -22.14
CA GLY A 188 -3.53 -19.36 -22.34
C GLY A 188 -3.92 -17.89 -22.23
N LEU A 189 -5.10 -17.58 -21.71
CA LEU A 189 -5.47 -16.19 -21.34
C LEU A 189 -4.64 -15.69 -20.15
N LEU A 190 -4.12 -16.62 -19.33
CA LEU A 190 -3.06 -16.37 -18.36
C LEU A 190 -1.73 -16.92 -18.85
N SER A 191 -0.65 -16.19 -18.59
CA SER A 191 0.73 -16.60 -18.78
C SER A 191 1.44 -16.69 -17.43
N ILE A 192 2.51 -17.48 -17.36
CA ILE A 192 3.34 -17.59 -16.15
C ILE A 192 4.67 -16.91 -16.42
N VAL A 193 4.95 -15.84 -15.68
CA VAL A 193 6.16 -15.01 -15.77
C VAL A 193 6.83 -15.03 -14.40
N HIS A 194 8.06 -15.54 -14.33
CA HIS A 194 8.79 -15.72 -13.07
C HIS A 194 7.97 -16.45 -11.98
N GLU A 195 7.31 -17.55 -12.34
CA GLU A 195 6.43 -18.34 -11.46
C GLU A 195 5.16 -17.62 -10.97
N ARG A 196 4.83 -16.45 -11.54
CA ARG A 196 3.61 -15.68 -11.20
C ARG A 196 2.67 -15.63 -12.39
N ALA A 197 1.36 -15.74 -12.12
CA ALA A 197 0.35 -15.71 -13.18
C ALA A 197 -0.08 -14.29 -13.51
N GLU A 198 0.02 -13.94 -14.78
CA GLU A 198 -0.36 -12.64 -15.34
C GLU A 198 -1.34 -12.85 -16.49
N PHE A 199 -2.19 -11.86 -16.76
CA PHE A 199 -2.97 -11.86 -18.00
C PHE A 199 -2.02 -11.71 -19.18
N LEU A 200 -2.19 -12.55 -20.20
CA LEU A 200 -1.32 -12.57 -21.37
C LEU A 200 -1.21 -11.18 -22.03
N HIS A 201 -2.29 -10.40 -21.99
CA HIS A 201 -2.34 -9.06 -22.55
C HIS A 201 -3.31 -8.16 -21.78
N ARG A 202 -3.10 -6.84 -21.80
CA ARG A 202 -4.00 -5.86 -21.17
C ARG A 202 -5.43 -5.97 -21.66
N THR A 203 -5.65 -6.16 -22.96
CA THR A 203 -7.00 -6.38 -23.53
C THR A 203 -7.70 -7.59 -22.94
N VAL A 204 -6.98 -8.67 -22.63
CA VAL A 204 -7.54 -9.84 -21.95
C VAL A 204 -7.97 -9.46 -20.52
N LYS A 205 -7.12 -8.71 -19.80
CA LYS A 205 -7.46 -8.20 -18.47
C LYS A 205 -8.71 -7.31 -18.52
N ASP A 206 -8.76 -6.37 -19.46
CA ASP A 206 -9.88 -5.44 -19.63
C ASP A 206 -11.19 -6.19 -19.93
N PHE A 207 -11.14 -7.25 -20.74
CA PHE A 207 -12.28 -8.14 -21.00
C PHE A 207 -12.81 -8.80 -19.73
N PHE A 208 -11.94 -9.34 -18.86
CA PHE A 208 -12.34 -9.94 -17.60
C PHE A 208 -12.86 -8.95 -16.55
N LEU A 209 -12.56 -7.66 -16.71
CA LEU A 209 -13.10 -6.58 -15.87
C LEU A 209 -14.47 -6.09 -16.34
N THR A 210 -14.98 -6.58 -17.49
CA THR A 210 -16.35 -6.27 -17.93
C THR A 210 -17.40 -6.93 -17.02
N LYS A 211 -18.56 -6.29 -16.90
CA LYS A 211 -19.67 -6.79 -16.07
C LYS A 211 -20.15 -8.16 -16.56
N ASP A 212 -20.35 -8.32 -17.87
CA ASP A 212 -20.89 -9.53 -18.48
C ASP A 212 -19.96 -10.72 -18.25
N MET A 213 -18.65 -10.52 -18.43
CA MET A 213 -17.66 -11.57 -18.17
C MET A 213 -17.56 -11.91 -16.68
N GLY A 214 -17.65 -10.91 -15.81
CA GLY A 214 -17.75 -11.11 -14.36
C GLY A 214 -18.96 -11.96 -13.97
N GLU A 215 -20.13 -11.70 -14.57
CA GLU A 215 -21.35 -12.49 -14.38
C GLU A 215 -21.22 -13.91 -14.92
N TYR A 216 -20.62 -14.09 -16.09
CA TYR A 216 -20.31 -15.41 -16.63
C TYR A 216 -19.44 -16.21 -15.64
N LEU A 217 -18.33 -15.66 -15.15
CA LEU A 217 -17.46 -16.38 -14.22
C LEU A 217 -18.18 -16.71 -12.92
N ARG A 218 -18.95 -15.77 -12.36
CA ARG A 218 -19.77 -16.01 -11.17
C ARG A 218 -20.80 -17.12 -11.37
N SER A 219 -21.40 -17.23 -12.56
CA SER A 219 -22.37 -18.30 -12.86
C SER A 219 -21.77 -19.71 -12.81
N LYS A 220 -20.44 -19.82 -12.87
CA LYS A 220 -19.71 -21.11 -12.80
C LYS A 220 -19.19 -21.44 -11.40
N LEU A 221 -19.42 -20.57 -10.42
CA LEU A 221 -18.92 -20.67 -9.06
C LEU A 221 -20.08 -20.76 -8.06
N PRO A 222 -19.82 -21.19 -6.80
CA PRO A 222 -20.81 -21.13 -5.74
C PRO A 222 -21.39 -19.72 -5.57
N ALA A 223 -22.67 -19.62 -5.23
CA ALA A 223 -23.36 -18.33 -5.07
C ALA A 223 -22.71 -17.43 -4.01
N ASP A 224 -22.08 -18.02 -3.00
CA ASP A 224 -21.37 -17.32 -1.93
C ASP A 224 -19.86 -17.18 -2.17
N TYR A 225 -19.36 -17.48 -3.38
CA TYR A 225 -17.95 -17.36 -3.70
C TYR A 225 -17.45 -15.92 -3.62
N ASN A 226 -16.33 -15.72 -2.91
CA ASN A 226 -15.63 -14.44 -2.81
C ASN A 226 -14.17 -14.63 -3.23
N GLY A 227 -13.75 -13.94 -4.31
CA GLY A 227 -12.41 -14.10 -4.88
C GLY A 227 -11.29 -13.74 -3.90
N PHE A 228 -11.46 -12.68 -3.12
CA PHE A 228 -10.50 -12.28 -2.09
C PHE A 228 -10.41 -13.31 -0.96
N ALA A 229 -11.55 -13.83 -0.50
CA ALA A 229 -11.59 -14.88 0.52
C ALA A 229 -10.94 -16.17 0.03
N SER A 230 -11.13 -16.55 -1.23
CA SER A 230 -10.49 -17.71 -1.84
C SER A 230 -8.97 -17.56 -1.94
N ILE A 231 -8.48 -16.37 -2.31
CA ILE A 231 -7.03 -16.08 -2.31
C ILE A 231 -6.49 -16.15 -0.87
N ALA A 232 -7.19 -15.54 0.08
CA ALA A 232 -6.82 -15.62 1.49
C ALA A 232 -6.83 -17.07 2.01
N ALA A 233 -7.77 -17.93 1.59
CA ALA A 233 -7.75 -19.35 1.94
C ALA A 233 -6.55 -20.09 1.34
N ALA A 234 -6.21 -19.79 0.07
CA ALA A 234 -5.04 -20.36 -0.60
C ALA A 234 -3.72 -19.99 0.10
N TYR A 235 -3.58 -18.74 0.59
CA TYR A 235 -2.43 -18.35 1.41
C TYR A 235 -2.34 -19.14 2.72
N LEU A 236 -3.46 -19.42 3.39
CA LEU A 236 -3.48 -20.20 4.63
C LEU A 236 -2.97 -21.62 4.37
N SER A 237 -3.48 -22.25 3.32
CA SER A 237 -3.05 -23.59 2.88
C SER A 237 -1.58 -23.60 2.46
N PHE A 238 -1.10 -22.56 1.78
CA PHE A 238 0.30 -22.38 1.44
C PHE A 238 1.19 -22.27 2.68
N LEU A 239 0.87 -21.40 3.63
CA LEU A 239 1.64 -21.26 4.87
C LEU A 239 1.68 -22.58 5.65
N ARG A 240 0.54 -23.27 5.80
CA ARG A 240 0.46 -24.57 6.51
C ARG A 240 1.34 -25.66 5.93
N THR A 241 1.59 -25.63 4.62
CA THR A 241 2.37 -26.68 3.95
C THR A 241 3.85 -26.34 3.81
N THR A 242 4.27 -25.13 4.18
CA THR A 242 5.64 -24.67 3.93
C THR A 242 6.53 -24.79 5.18
N ARG A 243 7.76 -25.30 5.00
CA ARG A 243 8.76 -25.54 6.07
C ARG A 243 9.89 -24.49 6.02
N GLN A 244 10.68 -24.41 7.11
CA GLN A 244 11.77 -23.43 7.27
C GLN A 244 12.83 -23.43 6.15
N ASP A 245 13.02 -24.56 5.47
CA ASP A 245 13.98 -24.74 4.37
C ASP A 245 13.47 -24.16 3.04
N HIS A 246 12.24 -23.66 2.98
CA HIS A 246 11.68 -23.09 1.76
C HIS A 246 12.10 -21.62 1.58
N PRO A 247 12.68 -21.22 0.43
CA PRO A 247 13.19 -19.87 0.22
C PRO A 247 12.11 -18.77 0.28
N LEU A 248 10.83 -19.12 0.03
CA LEU A 248 9.71 -18.17 0.09
C LEU A 248 9.03 -18.08 1.47
N VAL A 249 9.39 -18.94 2.45
CA VAL A 249 8.79 -18.95 3.79
C VAL A 249 9.84 -19.38 4.83
N ALA A 250 10.86 -18.53 5.03
CA ALA A 250 11.78 -18.66 6.15
C ALA A 250 11.14 -18.16 7.46
N GLY A 251 11.73 -18.50 8.61
CA GLY A 251 11.21 -18.17 9.95
C GLY A 251 10.93 -16.68 10.20
N VAL A 252 10.22 -16.40 11.29
CA VAL A 252 9.83 -15.05 11.73
C VAL A 252 11.01 -14.37 12.43
N ILE A 253 11.37 -13.17 11.98
CA ILE A 253 12.44 -12.37 12.57
C ILE A 253 11.82 -11.14 13.27
N ARG A 254 11.86 -11.12 14.60
CA ARG A 254 11.48 -9.96 15.43
C ARG A 254 12.63 -8.95 15.43
N GLN A 255 12.53 -7.88 14.64
CA GLN A 255 13.58 -6.86 14.53
C GLN A 255 13.53 -5.82 15.67
N GLY A 256 12.40 -5.71 16.33
CA GLY A 256 12.16 -4.74 17.39
C GLY A 256 10.73 -4.83 17.89
N ARG A 257 10.32 -3.82 18.65
CA ARG A 257 9.03 -3.78 19.33
C ARG A 257 7.88 -3.69 18.32
N GLY A 258 7.06 -4.73 18.28
CA GLY A 258 5.98 -4.82 17.30
C GLY A 258 6.50 -4.69 15.86
N LEU A 259 7.69 -5.21 15.53
CA LEU A 259 8.19 -5.25 14.15
C LEU A 259 8.67 -6.67 13.81
N ASN A 260 7.88 -7.34 13.00
CA ASN A 260 8.19 -8.66 12.45
C ASN A 260 8.59 -8.53 10.98
N THR A 261 9.56 -9.33 10.56
CA THR A 261 10.03 -9.37 9.18
C THR A 261 10.30 -10.81 8.74
N GLY A 262 10.53 -10.95 7.43
CA GLY A 262 10.87 -12.22 6.81
C GLY A 262 9.78 -12.70 5.85
N PRO A 263 10.10 -13.68 4.98
CA PRO A 263 9.18 -14.13 3.95
C PRO A 263 7.84 -14.64 4.50
N PHE A 264 7.82 -15.32 5.65
CA PHE A 264 6.59 -15.75 6.31
C PHE A 264 5.66 -14.56 6.62
N ILE A 265 6.21 -13.50 7.21
CA ILE A 265 5.44 -12.30 7.59
C ILE A 265 4.96 -11.55 6.35
N SER A 266 5.78 -11.46 5.29
CA SER A 266 5.34 -10.86 4.02
C SER A 266 4.13 -11.58 3.41
N HIS A 267 4.12 -12.91 3.41
CA HIS A 267 2.98 -13.69 2.91
C HIS A 267 1.77 -13.59 3.84
N LEU A 268 1.98 -13.58 5.16
CA LEU A 268 0.90 -13.36 6.14
C LEU A 268 0.25 -11.98 5.94
N ASN A 269 1.04 -10.91 5.79
CA ASN A 269 0.51 -9.58 5.54
C ASN A 269 -0.24 -9.51 4.21
N GLN A 270 0.28 -10.14 3.16
CA GLN A 270 -0.43 -10.20 1.88
C GLN A 270 -1.79 -10.92 2.03
N ALA A 271 -1.83 -12.02 2.78
CA ALA A 271 -3.07 -12.73 3.08
C ALA A 271 -4.08 -11.91 3.90
N LEU A 272 -3.61 -11.14 4.88
CA LEU A 272 -4.45 -10.28 5.70
C LEU A 272 -5.03 -9.11 4.90
N VAL A 273 -4.30 -8.57 3.91
CA VAL A 273 -4.86 -7.60 2.95
C VAL A 273 -6.03 -8.20 2.19
N TYR A 274 -5.86 -9.41 1.63
CA TYR A 274 -6.96 -10.10 0.95
C TYR A 274 -8.13 -10.39 1.88
N THR A 275 -7.86 -10.70 3.14
CA THR A 275 -8.90 -10.94 4.15
C THR A 275 -9.68 -9.66 4.47
N SER A 276 -8.99 -8.53 4.58
CA SER A 276 -9.60 -7.20 4.73
C SER A 276 -10.49 -6.85 3.53
N GLU A 277 -9.99 -7.01 2.30
CA GLU A 277 -10.77 -6.77 1.09
C GLU A 277 -11.99 -7.70 0.96
N ALA A 278 -11.86 -8.96 1.40
CA ALA A 278 -12.97 -9.89 1.46
C ALA A 278 -14.08 -9.38 2.40
N LEU A 279 -13.74 -8.89 3.60
CA LEU A 279 -14.72 -8.35 4.54
C LEU A 279 -15.44 -7.11 4.00
N LYS A 280 -14.70 -6.20 3.33
CA LYS A 280 -15.29 -4.98 2.71
C LYS A 280 -16.34 -5.30 1.65
N GLN A 281 -16.20 -6.43 0.95
CA GLN A 281 -17.14 -6.87 -0.08
C GLN A 281 -18.33 -7.68 0.45
N THR A 282 -18.41 -7.97 1.75
CA THR A 282 -19.55 -8.72 2.29
C THR A 282 -20.80 -7.84 2.38
N ASP A 283 -21.95 -8.35 1.94
CA ASP A 283 -23.20 -7.59 1.84
C ASP A 283 -23.63 -6.93 3.16
N GLN A 284 -23.43 -7.62 4.29
CA GLN A 284 -23.74 -7.15 5.65
C GLN A 284 -22.86 -7.83 6.72
N ALA A 285 -22.59 -7.11 7.81
CA ALA A 285 -21.96 -7.66 9.01
C ALA A 285 -22.78 -8.83 9.57
N GLY A 286 -22.13 -9.96 9.86
CA GLY A 286 -22.78 -11.17 10.35
C GLY A 286 -23.41 -12.08 9.28
N SER A 287 -23.33 -11.71 8.00
CA SER A 287 -23.69 -12.60 6.88
C SER A 287 -22.91 -13.93 6.95
N HIS A 288 -23.35 -14.95 6.21
CA HIS A 288 -22.63 -16.22 6.16
C HIS A 288 -21.19 -16.05 5.66
N GLN A 289 -21.00 -15.30 4.56
CA GLN A 289 -19.67 -14.97 4.02
C GLN A 289 -18.82 -14.20 5.03
N HIS A 290 -19.40 -13.19 5.70
CA HIS A 290 -18.70 -12.43 6.73
C HIS A 290 -18.17 -13.36 7.84
N ARG A 291 -19.02 -14.25 8.35
CA ARG A 291 -18.62 -15.25 9.37
C ARG A 291 -17.57 -16.24 8.85
N GLN A 292 -17.60 -16.61 7.57
CA GLN A 292 -16.57 -17.46 6.98
C GLN A 292 -15.21 -16.76 6.96
N VAL A 293 -15.18 -15.47 6.59
CA VAL A 293 -13.94 -14.69 6.54
C VAL A 293 -13.40 -14.43 7.96
N GLU A 294 -14.25 -14.14 8.94
CA GLU A 294 -13.82 -14.06 10.35
C GLU A 294 -13.26 -15.40 10.85
N LYS A 295 -13.88 -16.53 10.48
CA LYS A 295 -13.37 -17.86 10.82
C LYS A 295 -12.04 -18.14 10.14
N LEU A 296 -11.78 -17.59 8.96
CA LEU A 296 -10.49 -17.71 8.29
C LEU A 296 -9.38 -17.01 9.10
N LEU A 297 -9.65 -15.84 9.68
CA LEU A 297 -8.71 -15.15 10.60
C LEU A 297 -8.41 -16.00 11.84
N ASP A 298 -9.42 -16.63 12.43
CA ASP A 298 -9.23 -17.58 13.55
C ASP A 298 -8.33 -18.77 13.16
N GLN A 299 -8.50 -19.26 11.93
CA GLN A 299 -7.71 -20.36 11.40
C GLN A 299 -6.25 -19.99 11.11
N TYR A 300 -5.99 -18.73 10.77
CA TYR A 300 -4.62 -18.20 10.65
C TYR A 300 -3.90 -18.20 11.99
N GLU A 301 -4.50 -17.65 13.04
CA GLU A 301 -3.92 -17.66 14.39
C GLU A 301 -3.61 -19.09 14.84
N ALA A 302 -4.61 -19.99 14.74
CA ALA A 302 -4.45 -21.38 15.14
C ALA A 302 -3.36 -22.11 14.33
N ALA A 303 -3.24 -21.83 13.04
CA ALA A 303 -2.21 -22.41 12.19
C ALA A 303 -0.82 -21.94 12.60
N ILE A 304 -0.63 -20.63 12.82
CA ILE A 304 0.65 -20.06 13.26
C ILE A 304 1.10 -20.68 14.58
N VAL A 305 0.21 -20.73 15.57
CA VAL A 305 0.49 -21.36 16.87
C VAL A 305 0.94 -22.81 16.70
N THR A 306 0.22 -23.57 15.87
CA THR A 306 0.54 -24.98 15.60
C THR A 306 1.90 -25.12 14.93
N MET A 307 2.17 -24.30 13.89
CA MET A 307 3.42 -24.33 13.12
C MET A 307 4.64 -23.98 13.97
N VAL A 308 4.52 -23.00 14.88
CA VAL A 308 5.60 -22.65 15.81
C VAL A 308 5.84 -23.78 16.81
N ASN A 309 4.77 -24.33 17.40
CA ASN A 309 4.88 -25.38 18.41
C ASN A 309 5.52 -26.69 17.88
N VAL A 310 5.31 -27.03 16.61
CA VAL A 310 5.93 -28.21 15.99
C VAL A 310 7.31 -27.92 15.37
N GLY A 311 7.80 -26.68 15.48
CA GLY A 311 9.08 -26.27 14.90
C GLY A 311 9.07 -26.07 13.38
N GLN A 312 7.91 -26.00 12.73
CA GLN A 312 7.80 -25.75 11.29
C GLN A 312 8.14 -24.29 10.93
N VAL A 313 7.91 -23.35 11.86
CA VAL A 313 8.33 -21.95 11.77
C VAL A 313 9.06 -21.57 13.05
N SER A 314 10.28 -21.04 12.92
CA SER A 314 11.05 -20.53 14.06
C SER A 314 10.76 -19.04 14.28
N ILE A 315 10.78 -18.61 15.53
CA ILE A 315 10.82 -17.19 15.92
C ILE A 315 12.23 -16.87 16.39
N SER A 316 12.84 -15.82 15.86
CA SER A 316 14.17 -15.35 16.25
C SER A 316 14.19 -13.81 16.38
N GLY A 317 15.31 -13.25 16.84
CA GLY A 317 15.49 -11.80 16.95
C GLY A 317 15.33 -11.28 18.38
N VAL A 318 14.65 -10.15 18.56
CA VAL A 318 14.45 -9.49 19.87
C VAL A 318 13.30 -10.18 20.63
N ASN A 319 13.48 -10.39 21.94
CA ASN A 319 12.47 -10.97 22.85
C ASN A 319 11.87 -12.31 22.41
N PHE A 320 12.59 -13.10 21.60
CA PHE A 320 12.03 -14.33 21.01
C PHE A 320 11.92 -15.52 21.98
N ARG A 321 12.73 -15.57 23.05
CA ARG A 321 12.88 -16.76 23.91
C ARG A 321 11.59 -17.21 24.59
N ASP A 322 10.74 -16.25 24.98
CA ASP A 322 9.46 -16.47 25.65
C ASP A 322 8.28 -15.89 24.85
N CYS A 323 8.46 -15.71 23.53
CA CYS A 323 7.43 -15.13 22.68
C CYS A 323 6.23 -16.08 22.56
N ASP A 324 5.05 -15.63 22.98
CA ASP A 324 3.80 -16.36 22.72
C ASP A 324 3.58 -16.45 21.21
N PRO A 325 3.37 -17.64 20.62
CA PRO A 325 3.15 -17.78 19.18
C PRO A 325 1.96 -16.99 18.64
N ARG A 326 0.94 -16.71 19.48
CA ARG A 326 -0.21 -15.88 19.10
C ARG A 326 0.19 -14.43 18.83
N LEU A 327 1.24 -13.95 19.49
CA LEU A 327 1.72 -12.57 19.36
C LEU A 327 2.08 -12.24 17.91
N VAL A 328 2.74 -13.17 17.21
CA VAL A 328 3.13 -13.01 15.81
C VAL A 328 1.94 -12.66 14.92
N PHE A 329 0.83 -13.37 15.07
CA PHE A 329 -0.38 -13.09 14.29
C PHE A 329 -1.05 -11.78 14.72
N ARG A 330 -1.19 -11.58 16.03
CA ARG A 330 -1.92 -10.44 16.59
C ARG A 330 -1.22 -9.11 16.29
N GLU A 331 0.11 -9.05 16.29
CA GLU A 331 0.85 -7.86 15.88
C GLU A 331 0.55 -7.51 14.41
N GLU A 332 0.61 -8.48 13.49
CA GLU A 332 0.27 -8.26 12.07
C GLU A 332 -1.18 -7.83 11.89
N LEU A 333 -2.13 -8.42 12.61
CA LEU A 333 -3.55 -8.08 12.57
C LEU A 333 -3.81 -6.58 12.78
N LEU A 334 -3.07 -5.92 13.68
CA LEU A 334 -3.25 -4.50 14.01
C LEU A 334 -2.86 -3.54 12.89
N ARG A 335 -2.23 -4.03 11.82
CA ARG A 335 -1.81 -3.20 10.68
C ARG A 335 -2.79 -3.22 9.52
N HIS A 336 -3.86 -4.00 9.62
CA HIS A 336 -4.87 -4.16 8.57
C HIS A 336 -6.22 -3.58 9.01
N ASP A 337 -7.05 -3.26 8.02
CA ASP A 337 -8.39 -2.69 8.20
C ASP A 337 -9.41 -3.76 8.66
N LEU A 338 -9.20 -4.27 9.88
CA LEU A 338 -9.91 -5.41 10.46
C LEU A 338 -10.57 -5.06 11.81
N ALA A 339 -10.86 -3.78 12.04
CA ALA A 339 -11.40 -3.30 13.32
C ALA A 339 -12.73 -3.98 13.72
N PRO A 340 -13.70 -4.25 12.81
CA PRO A 340 -14.92 -4.96 13.18
C PRO A 340 -14.66 -6.36 13.77
N TYR A 341 -13.74 -7.12 13.16
CA TYR A 341 -13.33 -8.43 13.65
C TYR A 341 -12.63 -8.30 15.01
N LEU A 342 -11.72 -7.33 15.15
CA LEU A 342 -10.99 -7.13 16.40
C LEU A 342 -11.90 -6.72 17.56
N VAL A 343 -12.86 -5.82 17.33
CA VAL A 343 -13.88 -5.43 18.34
C VAL A 343 -14.66 -6.65 18.82
N LYS A 344 -15.08 -7.53 17.91
CA LYS A 344 -15.75 -8.78 18.26
C LYS A 344 -14.83 -9.68 19.07
N LYS A 345 -13.57 -9.85 18.64
CA LYS A 345 -12.60 -10.71 19.34
C LYS A 345 -12.26 -10.23 20.75
N ILE A 346 -12.11 -8.92 20.96
CA ILE A 346 -11.87 -8.34 22.30
C ILE A 346 -13.09 -8.59 23.20
N ARG A 347 -14.31 -8.53 22.66
CA ARG A 347 -15.54 -8.84 23.42
C ARG A 347 -15.59 -10.32 23.83
N GLU A 348 -15.23 -11.22 22.93
CA GLU A 348 -15.19 -12.67 23.18
C GLU A 348 -14.02 -13.08 24.09
N GLN A 349 -12.89 -12.38 23.98
CA GLN A 349 -11.64 -12.65 24.69
C GLN A 349 -11.10 -11.34 25.28
N PRO A 350 -11.52 -10.94 26.50
CA PRO A 350 -11.05 -9.70 27.14
C PRO A 350 -9.52 -9.61 27.28
N GLU A 351 -8.86 -10.77 27.44
CA GLU A 351 -7.39 -10.92 27.52
C GLU A 351 -6.70 -10.96 26.14
N PHE A 352 -7.35 -10.48 25.07
CA PHE A 352 -6.78 -10.51 23.71
C PHE A 352 -5.38 -9.87 23.64
N PHE A 353 -5.17 -8.76 24.36
CA PHE A 353 -3.88 -8.06 24.38
C PHE A 353 -2.90 -8.58 25.44
N ALA A 354 -3.29 -9.54 26.28
CA ALA A 354 -2.43 -10.04 27.38
C ALA A 354 -1.14 -10.73 26.89
N VAL A 355 -1.12 -11.20 25.65
CA VAL A 355 0.06 -11.84 25.03
C VAL A 355 1.07 -10.84 24.47
N PHE A 356 0.73 -9.54 24.41
CA PHE A 356 1.63 -8.52 23.88
C PHE A 356 2.71 -8.19 24.90
N ASP A 357 3.97 -8.36 24.48
CA ASP A 357 5.15 -8.00 25.26
C ASP A 357 5.31 -6.47 25.40
N GLU A 358 4.75 -5.69 24.48
CA GLU A 358 4.72 -4.22 24.49
C GLU A 358 3.30 -3.64 24.35
N SER A 359 3.14 -2.31 24.32
CA SER A 359 1.85 -1.70 23.93
C SER A 359 1.49 -2.11 22.49
N PRO A 360 0.22 -2.45 22.20
CA PRO A 360 -0.29 -2.70 20.84
C PRO A 360 0.01 -1.57 19.84
N LEU A 361 0.20 -0.33 20.30
CA LEU A 361 0.56 0.81 19.45
C LEU A 361 1.92 0.63 18.77
N PHE A 362 2.87 -0.11 19.37
CA PHE A 362 4.14 -0.43 18.72
C PHE A 362 3.90 -1.22 17.43
N ALA A 363 3.00 -2.19 17.43
CA ALA A 363 2.69 -2.94 16.21
C ALA A 363 1.84 -2.12 15.23
N ALA A 364 0.78 -1.46 15.71
CA ALA A 364 -0.19 -0.75 14.86
C ALA A 364 0.43 0.41 14.06
N LEU A 365 1.47 1.06 14.60
CA LEU A 365 2.10 2.22 13.97
C LEU A 365 3.31 1.88 13.09
N MET A 366 3.88 0.68 13.20
CA MET A 366 5.05 0.28 12.43
C MET A 366 4.68 -0.17 11.01
N PRO A 367 5.59 -0.01 10.02
CA PRO A 367 5.36 -0.54 8.69
C PRO A 367 5.24 -2.07 8.73
N MET A 368 4.31 -2.61 7.95
CA MET A 368 4.19 -4.05 7.77
C MET A 368 5.26 -4.54 6.79
N SER A 369 5.82 -5.72 7.02
CA SER A 369 6.76 -6.34 6.08
C SER A 369 5.99 -6.92 4.90
N ARG A 370 6.38 -6.54 3.67
CA ARG A 370 5.77 -6.98 2.40
C ARG A 370 6.84 -7.22 1.34
N ASN A 371 6.54 -8.12 0.40
CA ASN A 371 7.46 -8.43 -0.71
C ASN A 371 7.71 -7.23 -1.64
N SER A 372 6.71 -6.34 -1.79
CA SER A 372 6.85 -5.09 -2.54
C SER A 372 7.76 -4.06 -1.85
N GLY A 373 8.01 -4.20 -0.54
CA GLY A 373 8.65 -3.17 0.29
C GLY A 373 7.70 -2.04 0.73
N ASP A 374 6.56 -1.88 0.06
CA ASP A 374 5.59 -0.84 0.35
C ASP A 374 4.64 -1.24 1.48
N SER A 375 4.44 -0.35 2.46
CA SER A 375 3.47 -0.51 3.54
C SER A 375 2.41 0.59 3.49
N PRO A 376 1.11 0.27 3.59
CA PRO A 376 0.06 1.28 3.74
C PRO A 376 0.24 2.07 5.05
N PRO A 377 -0.42 3.23 5.22
CA PRO A 377 -0.44 3.94 6.51
C PRO A 377 -1.09 3.08 7.61
N PRO A 378 -0.87 3.41 8.89
CA PRO A 378 -1.56 2.75 10.01
C PRO A 378 -3.08 2.72 9.82
N ALA A 379 -3.71 1.59 10.14
CA ALA A 379 -5.14 1.40 9.99
C ALA A 379 -5.93 2.32 10.94
N SER A 380 -6.64 3.28 10.37
CA SER A 380 -7.32 4.36 11.09
C SER A 380 -8.28 3.87 12.18
N GLU A 381 -9.16 2.92 11.87
CA GLU A 381 -10.14 2.38 12.84
C GLU A 381 -9.47 1.54 13.94
N ILE A 382 -8.36 0.87 13.64
CA ILE A 382 -7.58 0.15 14.65
C ILE A 382 -6.93 1.14 15.61
N LEU A 383 -6.35 2.24 15.09
CA LEU A 383 -5.79 3.28 15.93
C LEU A 383 -6.85 3.91 16.83
N ASP A 384 -8.02 4.25 16.29
CA ASP A 384 -9.13 4.78 17.08
C ASP A 384 -9.54 3.82 18.19
N LEU A 385 -9.65 2.52 17.88
CA LEU A 385 -9.94 1.48 18.87
C LEU A 385 -8.88 1.41 19.99
N LEU A 386 -7.60 1.42 19.65
CA LEU A 386 -6.52 1.34 20.64
C LEU A 386 -6.43 2.60 21.51
N LEU A 387 -6.51 3.78 20.90
CA LEU A 387 -6.42 5.06 21.60
C LEU A 387 -7.63 5.32 22.50
N GLN A 388 -8.84 4.94 22.08
CA GLN A 388 -10.05 5.02 22.92
C GLN A 388 -10.02 4.06 24.11
N ARG A 389 -9.26 2.96 24.01
CA ARG A 389 -9.02 2.04 25.13
C ARG A 389 -7.96 2.57 26.12
N GLY A 390 -7.33 3.70 25.83
CA GLY A 390 -6.36 4.36 26.71
C GLY A 390 -4.90 3.97 26.46
N GLU A 391 -4.57 3.38 25.30
CA GLU A 391 -3.17 3.18 24.93
C GLU A 391 -2.47 4.55 24.77
N ASP A 392 -1.33 4.73 25.46
CA ASP A 392 -0.58 5.98 25.46
C ASP A 392 0.45 6.00 24.31
N PRO A 393 0.35 6.95 23.35
CA PRO A 393 1.33 7.11 22.28
C PRO A 393 2.77 7.38 22.76
N ASN A 394 2.92 7.91 23.99
CA ASN A 394 4.20 8.25 24.60
C ASN A 394 4.71 7.18 25.57
N VAL A 395 4.03 6.04 25.65
CA VAL A 395 4.40 4.97 26.57
C VAL A 395 5.86 4.57 26.36
N ARG A 396 6.59 4.46 27.46
CA ARG A 396 7.96 3.94 27.42
C ARG A 396 7.92 2.43 27.22
N PRO A 397 8.84 1.89 26.41
CA PRO A 397 8.88 0.46 26.24
C PRO A 397 9.11 -0.31 27.53
N ARG A 398 8.52 -1.51 27.63
CA ARG A 398 8.77 -2.42 28.75
C ARG A 398 10.20 -2.94 28.61
N GLN A 399 11.01 -2.86 29.67
CA GLN A 399 12.38 -3.40 29.65
C GLN A 399 12.37 -4.89 30.02
N PRO A 400 12.79 -5.82 29.15
CA PRO A 400 13.12 -7.17 29.56
C PRO A 400 14.65 -7.28 29.74
N GLY A 401 15.11 -7.43 30.99
CA GLY A 401 16.40 -8.05 31.34
C GLY A 401 17.68 -7.53 30.64
N ALA A 402 18.29 -6.52 31.25
CA ALA A 402 19.71 -6.12 31.19
C ALA A 402 20.66 -6.77 30.15
N GLY A 403 21.15 -5.94 29.22
CA GLY A 403 22.48 -5.99 28.63
C GLY A 403 22.93 -4.56 28.28
N PRO A 404 24.19 -4.14 28.53
CA PRO A 404 24.59 -2.76 28.30
C PRO A 404 24.90 -2.53 26.81
N ALA A 405 24.53 -1.34 26.33
CA ALA A 405 24.81 -0.74 25.00
C ALA A 405 23.80 -1.01 23.87
N SER A 406 22.63 -0.34 23.92
CA SER A 406 21.98 0.38 22.77
C SER A 406 20.46 0.62 22.94
N ASP A 407 19.96 0.83 24.17
CA ASP A 407 18.51 0.96 24.41
C ASP A 407 17.94 2.33 24.00
N ASP A 408 17.57 2.46 22.73
CA ASP A 408 16.65 3.50 22.28
C ASP A 408 15.28 3.29 22.92
N THR A 409 14.94 4.16 23.89
CA THR A 409 13.70 4.10 24.68
C THR A 409 12.50 4.76 23.99
N ALA A 410 12.57 4.94 22.67
CA ALA A 410 11.54 5.62 21.89
C ALA A 410 10.15 5.01 22.06
N SER A 411 9.17 5.89 22.24
CA SER A 411 7.75 5.56 22.30
C SER A 411 7.19 5.17 20.92
N PRO A 412 5.99 4.56 20.84
CA PRO A 412 5.32 4.29 19.57
C PRO A 412 5.19 5.54 18.68
N TRP A 413 4.88 6.69 19.29
CA TRP A 413 4.82 7.99 18.61
C TRP A 413 6.15 8.38 17.95
N VAL A 414 7.26 8.27 18.67
CA VAL A 414 8.59 8.64 18.16
C VAL A 414 9.02 7.68 17.05
N LEU A 415 8.80 6.38 17.21
CA LEU A 415 9.11 5.40 16.17
C LEU A 415 8.28 5.62 14.90
N PHE A 416 6.98 5.92 15.05
CA PHE A 416 6.10 6.29 13.95
C PHE A 416 6.63 7.51 13.20
N ALA A 417 6.95 8.57 13.94
CA ALA A 417 7.49 9.82 13.42
C ALA A 417 8.79 9.58 12.64
N ARG A 418 9.74 8.82 13.21
CA ARG A 418 11.00 8.45 12.54
C ARG A 418 10.77 7.72 11.22
N SER A 419 9.96 6.65 11.26
CA SER A 419 9.73 5.79 10.09
C SER A 419 8.96 6.49 8.97
N THR A 420 8.09 7.44 9.33
CA THR A 420 7.19 8.12 8.38
C THR A 420 7.83 9.38 7.81
N MET A 421 8.68 10.08 8.57
CA MET A 421 9.39 11.28 8.10
C MET A 421 10.76 11.01 7.48
N SER A 422 11.31 9.79 7.60
CA SER A 422 12.65 9.47 7.05
C SER A 422 12.76 9.56 5.52
N VAL A 423 11.65 9.71 4.78
CA VAL A 423 11.60 9.86 3.31
C VAL A 423 12.43 11.03 2.81
N PHE A 424 12.57 12.08 3.63
CA PHE A 424 13.21 13.33 3.23
C PHE A 424 14.75 13.27 3.34
N ASN A 425 15.32 12.07 3.47
CA ASN A 425 16.75 11.81 3.71
C ASN A 425 17.43 11.13 2.50
N MET A 426 18.53 11.73 2.00
CA MET A 426 19.25 11.27 0.79
C MET A 426 20.14 10.00 0.96
N LEU A 427 20.06 9.26 2.08
CA LEU A 427 20.98 8.14 2.36
C LEU A 427 20.31 6.85 2.90
N SER A 428 19.06 6.59 2.53
CA SER A 428 18.44 5.28 2.82
C SER A 428 18.62 4.34 1.64
N GLY A 429 19.15 3.13 1.91
CA GLY A 429 19.30 2.03 0.96
C GLY A 429 17.96 1.46 0.42
N PRO A 430 17.91 0.21 -0.08
CA PRO A 430 16.95 -0.27 -1.11
C PRO A 430 15.44 -0.28 -0.77
N CYS A 431 15.00 0.28 0.36
CA CYS A 431 13.59 0.42 0.71
C CYS A 431 13.02 1.72 0.12
N MET A 432 12.90 1.75 -1.22
CA MET A 432 11.98 2.62 -1.95
C MET A 432 10.57 1.99 -1.72
N PHE A 433 9.48 2.57 -1.21
CA PHE A 433 8.90 3.91 -1.39
C PHE A 433 8.14 4.43 -0.13
N PRO A 434 8.81 5.03 0.87
CA PRO A 434 8.10 5.54 2.05
C PRO A 434 7.31 6.85 1.81
N ALA A 435 7.43 7.48 0.63
CA ALA A 435 6.68 8.69 0.26
C ALA A 435 5.16 8.49 0.23
N LEU A 436 4.68 7.35 -0.28
CA LEU A 436 3.24 7.06 -0.31
C LEU A 436 2.70 6.92 1.13
N ARG A 437 3.45 6.28 2.03
CA ARG A 437 3.05 6.18 3.44
C ARG A 437 2.96 7.55 4.11
N TRP A 438 3.92 8.45 3.86
CA TRP A 438 3.87 9.84 4.35
C TRP A 438 2.63 10.57 3.82
N ASN A 439 2.42 10.59 2.51
CA ASN A 439 1.28 11.27 1.87
C ASN A 439 -0.05 10.77 2.44
N GLU A 440 -0.21 9.46 2.54
CA GLU A 440 -1.46 8.87 3.06
C GLU A 440 -1.63 9.08 4.58
N CYS A 441 -0.55 9.16 5.37
CA CYS A 441 -0.64 9.50 6.79
C CYS A 441 -1.10 10.95 7.00
N LEU A 442 -0.72 11.88 6.12
CA LEU A 442 -1.24 13.25 6.14
C LEU A 442 -2.73 13.27 5.78
N LYS A 443 -3.11 12.64 4.65
CA LYS A 443 -4.51 12.55 4.19
C LYS A 443 -5.45 11.92 5.21
N GLN A 444 -4.98 10.88 5.91
CA GLN A 444 -5.76 10.20 6.95
C GLN A 444 -5.67 10.88 8.32
N ALA A 445 -4.99 12.04 8.40
CA ALA A 445 -4.79 12.81 9.63
C ALA A 445 -4.23 11.97 10.80
N THR A 446 -3.33 11.01 10.50
CA THR A 446 -2.79 10.06 11.47
C THR A 446 -2.02 10.77 12.59
N PHE A 447 -1.22 11.79 12.26
CA PHE A 447 -0.54 12.64 13.24
C PHE A 447 -1.55 13.34 14.15
N ASN A 448 -2.61 13.91 13.58
CA ASN A 448 -3.64 14.64 14.32
C ASN A 448 -4.37 13.72 15.29
N ARG A 449 -4.71 12.50 14.86
CA ARG A 449 -5.32 11.46 15.70
C ARG A 449 -4.44 11.14 16.91
N LEU A 450 -3.15 10.90 16.70
CA LEU A 450 -2.22 10.59 17.80
C LEU A 450 -2.07 11.77 18.77
N MET A 451 -1.94 13.00 18.26
CA MET A 451 -1.85 14.21 19.09
C MET A 451 -3.14 14.51 19.85
N ALA A 452 -4.31 14.21 19.28
CA ALA A 452 -5.59 14.32 19.99
C ALA A 452 -5.67 13.37 21.21
N HIS A 453 -4.88 12.31 21.21
CA HIS A 453 -4.71 11.37 22.32
C HIS A 453 -3.39 11.56 23.09
N GLY A 454 -2.82 12.76 23.03
CA GLY A 454 -1.72 13.18 23.91
C GLY A 454 -0.31 12.92 23.39
N ALA A 455 -0.12 12.48 22.14
CA ALA A 455 1.21 12.32 21.56
C ALA A 455 2.01 13.64 21.61
N ASP A 456 3.22 13.60 22.18
CA ASP A 456 4.01 14.80 22.48
C ASP A 456 4.71 15.35 21.23
N PRO A 457 4.30 16.53 20.69
CA PRO A 457 4.94 17.12 19.52
C PRO A 457 6.41 17.48 19.76
N ASN A 458 6.82 17.64 21.02
CA ASN A 458 8.15 18.04 21.43
C ASN A 458 9.05 16.85 21.80
N ALA A 459 8.57 15.62 21.68
CA ALA A 459 9.36 14.42 21.91
C ALA A 459 10.57 14.39 20.96
N LYS A 460 11.74 14.02 21.48
CA LYS A 460 12.97 13.93 20.69
C LYS A 460 12.94 12.73 19.75
N LEU A 461 13.36 12.94 18.51
CA LEU A 461 13.55 11.89 17.52
C LEU A 461 14.81 11.07 17.76
N LEU A 462 15.71 11.44 18.66
CA LEU A 462 16.79 10.56 19.15
C LEU A 462 16.99 10.86 20.62
N ASP A 463 17.29 9.84 21.43
CA ASP A 463 17.66 10.01 22.83
C ASP A 463 19.12 10.51 22.94
N ARG A 464 19.39 11.66 22.33
CA ARG A 464 20.71 12.26 22.17
C ARG A 464 20.61 13.79 22.22
N TRP A 465 21.69 14.44 22.63
CA TRP A 465 21.73 15.90 22.62
C TRP A 465 21.75 16.43 21.18
N GLY A 466 20.97 17.48 20.92
CA GLY A 466 20.86 18.10 19.59
C GLY A 466 20.00 17.34 18.56
N ALA A 467 19.24 16.34 19.00
CA ALA A 467 18.24 15.71 18.14
C ALA A 467 17.10 16.68 17.76
N HIS A 468 16.51 16.49 16.58
CA HIS A 468 15.22 17.09 16.27
C HIS A 468 14.14 16.60 17.24
N THR A 469 13.13 17.44 17.50
CA THR A 469 11.85 16.96 18.02
C THR A 469 10.99 16.49 16.85
N VAL A 470 9.90 15.77 17.14
CA VAL A 470 8.92 15.40 16.10
C VAL A 470 8.45 16.65 15.35
N PHE A 471 8.07 17.70 16.06
CA PHE A 471 7.64 18.96 15.45
C PHE A 471 8.76 19.68 14.70
N SER A 472 9.97 19.79 15.25
CA SER A 472 11.02 20.56 14.57
C SER A 472 11.45 19.92 13.26
N HIS A 473 11.51 18.58 13.20
CA HIS A 473 11.74 17.88 11.94
C HIS A 473 10.54 18.01 10.98
N PHE A 474 9.31 17.89 11.49
CA PHE A 474 8.10 18.10 10.70
C PHE A 474 8.10 19.48 10.05
N LEU A 475 8.43 20.54 10.80
CA LEU A 475 8.49 21.91 10.31
C LEU A 475 9.55 22.10 9.23
N ASP A 476 10.75 21.54 9.42
CA ASP A 476 11.82 21.62 8.42
C ASP A 476 11.44 20.95 7.09
N ILE A 477 10.59 19.90 7.11
CA ILE A 477 10.08 19.27 5.89
C ILE A 477 9.29 20.25 5.02
N SER A 478 8.65 21.29 5.58
CA SER A 478 7.95 22.30 4.76
C SER A 478 8.91 23.01 3.79
N LEU A 479 10.18 23.19 4.15
CA LEU A 479 11.21 23.83 3.33
C LEU A 479 11.87 22.87 2.32
N SER A 480 11.60 21.56 2.44
CA SER A 480 12.18 20.52 1.60
C SER A 480 11.65 20.58 0.17
N LYS A 481 12.53 20.49 -0.82
CA LYS A 481 12.14 20.36 -2.24
C LYS A 481 11.42 19.05 -2.56
N PHE A 482 11.53 18.06 -1.69
CA PHE A 482 10.97 16.73 -1.90
C PHE A 482 9.52 16.61 -1.40
N LEU A 483 8.99 17.61 -0.68
CA LEU A 483 7.57 17.64 -0.33
C LEU A 483 6.74 17.96 -1.58
N GLY A 484 5.97 16.98 -2.05
CA GLY A 484 5.12 17.09 -3.24
C GLY A 484 3.92 18.02 -3.03
N GLU A 485 3.45 18.63 -4.13
CA GLU A 485 2.30 19.55 -4.11
C GLU A 485 1.02 18.87 -3.62
N GLU A 486 0.89 17.56 -3.87
CA GLU A 486 -0.23 16.75 -3.43
C GLU A 486 -0.38 16.64 -1.91
N CYS A 487 0.63 17.06 -1.13
CA CYS A 487 0.60 17.06 0.33
C CYS A 487 0.28 18.41 0.95
N PHE A 488 0.27 19.50 0.19
CA PHE A 488 0.29 20.86 0.75
C PHE A 488 -0.90 21.15 1.68
N GLU A 489 -2.12 20.82 1.26
CA GLU A 489 -3.33 21.03 2.07
C GLU A 489 -3.32 20.19 3.34
N ASP A 490 -3.08 18.88 3.23
CA ASP A 490 -3.07 17.95 4.37
C ASP A 490 -1.93 18.27 5.35
N TYR A 491 -0.78 18.71 4.83
CA TYR A 491 0.35 19.18 5.63
C TYR A 491 -0.03 20.41 6.45
N LEU A 492 -0.70 21.40 5.84
CA LEU A 492 -1.15 22.61 6.52
C LEU A 492 -2.15 22.28 7.64
N GLY A 493 -3.07 21.34 7.39
CA GLY A 493 -4.01 20.84 8.41
C GLY A 493 -3.30 20.11 9.56
N THR A 494 -2.23 19.38 9.26
CA THR A 494 -1.40 18.70 10.27
C THR A 494 -0.56 19.70 11.08
N LEU A 495 0.00 20.73 10.43
CA LEU A 495 0.73 21.81 11.09
C LEU A 495 -0.16 22.54 12.10
N ASP A 496 -1.41 22.84 11.76
CA ASP A 496 -2.37 23.42 12.71
C ASP A 496 -2.61 22.53 13.92
N ALA A 497 -2.62 21.21 13.74
CA ALA A 497 -2.77 20.28 14.86
C ALA A 497 -1.54 20.34 15.78
N PHE A 498 -0.32 20.31 15.23
CA PHE A 498 0.93 20.48 16.00
C PHE A 498 0.94 21.77 16.83
N LEU A 499 0.63 22.90 16.18
CA LEU A 499 0.63 24.21 16.84
C LEU A 499 -0.44 24.30 17.94
N ARG A 500 -1.61 23.68 17.74
CA ARG A 500 -2.68 23.63 18.75
C ARG A 500 -2.31 22.84 20.00
N VAL A 501 -1.54 21.74 19.86
CA VAL A 501 -1.13 20.91 21.00
C VAL A 501 0.15 21.38 21.69
N GLY A 502 0.63 22.58 21.38
CA GLY A 502 1.76 23.20 22.09
C GLY A 502 3.14 22.82 21.54
N ALA A 503 3.25 22.56 20.23
CA ALA A 503 4.53 22.47 19.55
C ALA A 503 5.43 23.68 19.85
N SER A 504 6.67 23.43 20.29
CA SER A 504 7.62 24.45 20.71
C SER A 504 8.48 24.96 19.56
N LEU A 505 8.58 26.29 19.47
CA LEU A 505 9.50 27.00 18.60
C LEU A 505 10.82 27.37 19.28
N GLY A 506 10.97 27.05 20.57
CA GLY A 506 12.16 27.34 21.37
C GLY A 506 13.31 26.35 21.15
N VAL A 507 14.31 26.37 22.04
CA VAL A 507 15.39 25.39 22.04
C VAL A 507 14.86 24.05 22.56
N PRO A 508 14.98 22.94 21.82
CA PRO A 508 14.68 21.61 22.33
C PRO A 508 15.63 21.29 23.49
N ASP A 509 15.06 21.02 24.67
CA ASP A 509 15.80 20.68 25.89
C ASP A 509 16.87 21.72 26.32
N PRO A 510 16.44 22.90 26.81
CA PRO A 510 17.37 23.94 27.26
C PRO A 510 18.09 23.58 28.57
N ALA A 511 17.62 22.56 29.30
CA ALA A 511 18.13 22.15 30.61
C ALA A 511 19.12 20.97 30.54
N GLY A 512 19.12 20.21 29.44
CA GLY A 512 20.13 19.20 29.11
C GLY A 512 21.46 19.83 28.69
N ALA A 513 22.05 20.66 29.54
CA ALA A 513 23.47 21.00 29.42
C ALA A 513 24.25 19.68 29.46
N ALA A 514 25.05 19.43 28.43
CA ALA A 514 25.89 18.25 28.29
C ALA A 514 26.52 17.83 29.64
N GLY A 515 25.92 16.83 30.29
CA GLY A 515 26.66 16.05 31.27
C GLY A 515 27.88 15.50 30.55
N ALA A 516 29.07 15.63 31.13
CA ALA A 516 30.30 15.14 30.52
C ALA A 516 30.15 13.65 30.19
N GLY A 517 29.88 13.32 28.91
CA GLY A 517 29.58 11.97 28.44
C GLY A 517 28.30 11.78 27.60
N ALA A 518 27.45 12.80 27.41
CA ALA A 518 26.25 12.66 26.57
C ALA A 518 26.61 12.56 25.07
N GLU A 519 26.20 11.47 24.40
CA GLU A 519 26.39 11.31 22.96
C GLU A 519 25.56 12.35 22.18
N THR A 520 26.20 12.98 21.18
CA THR A 520 25.54 13.92 20.28
C THR A 520 24.74 13.18 19.21
N ALA A 521 23.61 13.76 18.82
CA ALA A 521 22.86 13.29 17.66
C ALA A 521 23.70 13.48 16.39
N PHE A 522 23.63 12.52 15.48
CA PHE A 522 24.29 12.59 14.18
C PHE A 522 23.31 12.22 13.06
N GLY A 523 23.68 12.55 11.83
CA GLY A 523 22.85 12.28 10.65
C GLY A 523 21.64 13.20 10.55
N ASN A 524 20.62 12.77 9.80
CA ASN A 524 19.51 13.64 9.40
C ASN A 524 18.46 13.89 10.49
N LEU A 525 18.54 13.18 11.61
CA LEU A 525 17.71 13.43 12.79
C LEU A 525 18.41 14.36 13.80
N ALA A 526 19.62 14.84 13.48
CA ALA A 526 20.35 15.82 14.26
C ALA A 526 20.14 17.23 13.69
N ARG A 527 19.92 18.19 14.58
CA ARG A 527 19.84 19.61 14.22
C ARG A 527 21.24 20.10 13.86
N ARG A 528 21.31 20.97 12.85
CA ARG A 528 22.58 21.62 12.45
C ARG A 528 23.16 22.51 13.54
N ARG A 529 22.29 23.20 14.27
CA ARG A 529 22.61 24.10 15.39
C ARG A 529 21.71 23.77 16.58
N PRO A 530 22.07 22.75 17.38
CA PRO A 530 21.30 22.28 18.52
C PRO A 530 20.88 23.36 19.53
N GLU A 531 21.76 24.34 19.73
CA GLU A 531 21.62 25.45 20.67
C GLU A 531 20.65 26.54 20.22
N GLU A 532 20.34 26.62 18.93
CA GLU A 532 19.43 27.62 18.40
C GLU A 532 17.97 27.24 18.64
N PRO A 533 17.06 28.21 18.83
CA PRO A 533 15.62 27.95 18.78
C PRO A 533 15.20 27.28 17.47
N VAL A 534 14.14 26.48 17.50
CA VAL A 534 13.56 25.87 16.28
C VAL A 534 13.15 26.96 15.28
N LEU A 535 12.57 28.06 15.75
CA LEU A 535 12.22 29.21 14.90
C LEU A 535 13.44 29.81 14.20
N THR A 536 14.54 30.01 14.92
CA THR A 536 15.78 30.59 14.38
C THR A 536 16.40 29.72 13.31
N SER A 537 16.43 28.40 13.54
CA SER A 537 16.87 27.43 12.54
C SER A 537 16.01 27.52 11.28
N PHE A 538 14.68 27.50 11.42
CA PHE A 538 13.74 27.61 10.30
C PHE A 538 13.92 28.93 9.52
N CYS A 539 14.00 30.06 10.22
CA CYS A 539 14.21 31.38 9.63
C CYS A 539 15.55 31.48 8.88
N THR A 540 16.60 30.85 9.40
CA THR A 540 17.91 30.80 8.74
C THR A 540 17.86 30.01 7.45
N GLU A 541 17.16 28.87 7.42
CA GLU A 541 16.99 28.11 6.20
C GLU A 541 16.11 28.84 5.17
N LEU A 542 15.03 29.49 5.60
CA LEU A 542 14.13 30.27 4.74
C LEU A 542 14.86 31.35 3.94
N LYS A 543 15.79 32.07 4.57
CA LYS A 543 16.60 33.12 3.93
C LYS A 543 17.38 32.63 2.71
N GLY A 544 17.75 31.34 2.68
CA GLY A 544 18.47 30.72 1.57
C GLY A 544 17.61 30.30 0.38
N LEU A 545 16.28 30.48 0.44
CA LEU A 545 15.34 29.88 -0.52
C LEU A 545 14.73 30.86 -1.53
N LEU A 546 15.07 32.15 -1.48
CA LEU A 546 14.50 33.20 -2.35
C LEU A 546 14.49 32.82 -3.84
N ALA A 547 15.65 32.42 -4.37
CA ALA A 547 15.79 32.05 -5.78
C ALA A 547 14.97 30.80 -6.14
N ARG A 548 14.77 29.88 -5.20
CA ARG A 548 13.96 28.67 -5.40
C ARG A 548 12.48 29.00 -5.45
N PHE A 549 12.00 29.87 -4.57
CA PHE A 549 10.58 30.26 -4.55
C PHE A 549 10.18 31.12 -5.75
N ALA A 550 11.09 31.97 -6.24
CA ALA A 550 10.87 32.71 -7.48
C ALA A 550 10.65 31.77 -8.70
N ALA A 551 11.21 30.56 -8.68
CA ALA A 551 11.07 29.58 -9.76
C ALA A 551 9.87 28.62 -9.59
N ASP A 552 9.22 28.59 -8.42
CA ASP A 552 8.13 27.66 -8.08
C ASP A 552 7.00 28.41 -7.34
N PRO A 553 6.06 29.04 -8.07
CA PRO A 553 5.00 29.87 -7.49
C PRO A 553 4.07 29.09 -6.55
N LYS A 554 3.78 27.82 -6.86
CA LYS A 554 2.90 26.98 -6.03
C LYS A 554 3.53 26.69 -4.67
N ARG A 555 4.82 26.34 -4.65
CA ARG A 555 5.56 26.17 -3.40
C ARG A 555 5.68 27.47 -2.63
N ALA A 556 5.87 28.60 -3.32
CA ALA A 556 5.92 29.90 -2.69
C ALA A 556 4.60 30.23 -1.96
N MET A 557 3.45 29.92 -2.57
CA MET A 557 2.12 30.05 -1.94
C MET A 557 1.93 29.10 -0.75
N PHE A 558 2.39 27.86 -0.86
CA PHE A 558 2.38 26.91 0.27
C PHE A 558 3.20 27.43 1.46
N ILE A 559 4.43 27.89 1.23
CA ILE A 559 5.29 28.47 2.27
C ILE A 559 4.69 29.74 2.86
N SER A 560 4.05 30.59 2.04
CA SER A 560 3.28 31.73 2.55
C SER A 560 2.22 31.29 3.56
N SER A 561 1.53 30.17 3.29
CA SER A 561 0.51 29.61 4.18
C SER A 561 1.10 29.03 5.47
N VAL A 562 2.26 28.36 5.39
CA VAL A 562 3.03 27.91 6.57
C VAL A 562 3.42 29.12 7.44
N LEU A 563 3.96 30.17 6.83
CA LEU A 563 4.39 31.38 7.53
C LEU A 563 3.22 32.10 8.20
N LYS A 564 2.05 32.21 7.54
CA LYS A 564 0.84 32.76 8.18
C LYS A 564 0.49 32.02 9.47
N LYS A 565 0.53 30.69 9.45
CA LYS A 565 0.23 29.86 10.63
C LYS A 565 1.25 30.09 11.75
N LEU A 566 2.54 30.20 11.42
CA LEU A 566 3.59 30.51 12.39
C LEU A 566 3.44 31.93 12.97
N ILE A 567 3.11 32.93 12.15
CA ILE A 567 2.88 34.32 12.59
C ILE A 567 1.75 34.36 13.63
N VAL A 568 0.61 33.74 13.31
CA VAL A 568 -0.53 33.65 14.24
C VAL A 568 -0.16 32.90 15.51
N HIS A 569 0.58 31.80 15.42
CA HIS A 569 1.05 31.07 16.61
C HIS A 569 2.05 31.88 17.47
N CYS A 570 2.84 32.75 16.85
CA CYS A 570 3.74 33.68 17.51
C CYS A 570 3.07 34.96 17.99
N SER A 571 1.73 35.09 17.87
CA SER A 571 1.00 36.24 18.39
C SER A 571 1.34 36.46 19.87
N GLY A 572 1.65 37.71 20.22
CA GLY A 572 2.15 38.04 21.56
C GLY A 572 3.62 37.68 21.84
N ARG A 573 4.43 37.33 20.84
CA ARG A 573 5.89 37.12 20.97
C ARG A 573 6.65 38.04 20.01
N GLU A 574 6.84 39.31 20.40
CA GLU A 574 7.42 40.35 19.52
C GLU A 574 8.78 39.96 18.92
N GLU A 575 9.67 39.33 19.70
CA GLU A 575 10.99 38.92 19.21
C GLU A 575 10.88 37.86 18.10
N ALA A 576 10.02 36.87 18.29
CA ALA A 576 9.73 35.83 17.30
C ALA A 576 9.10 36.42 16.02
N LEU A 577 8.20 37.39 16.17
CA LEU A 577 7.57 38.09 15.05
C LEU A 577 8.57 38.94 14.25
N ARG A 578 9.49 39.65 14.93
CA ARG A 578 10.57 40.40 14.25
C ARG A 578 11.55 39.48 13.52
N GLU A 579 11.85 38.33 14.11
CA GLU A 579 12.71 37.33 13.48
C GLU A 579 12.09 36.77 12.20
N LEU A 580 10.78 36.43 12.23
CA LEU A 580 10.01 36.04 11.06
C LEU A 580 10.01 37.13 9.99
N ASP A 581 9.73 38.38 10.35
CA ASP A 581 9.70 39.50 9.41
C ASP A 581 11.05 39.70 8.69
N SER A 582 12.15 39.59 9.44
CA SER A 582 13.50 39.62 8.88
C SER A 582 13.75 38.48 7.90
N ALA A 583 13.31 37.27 8.22
CA ALA A 583 13.49 36.11 7.35
C ALA A 583 12.62 36.19 6.09
N ILE A 584 11.38 36.63 6.21
CA ILE A 584 10.43 36.80 5.11
C ILE A 584 10.96 37.84 4.11
N SER A 585 11.43 38.99 4.61
CA SER A 585 11.96 40.07 3.77
C SER A 585 13.19 39.67 2.95
N GLN A 586 13.96 38.68 3.43
CA GLN A 586 15.18 38.20 2.79
C GLN A 586 14.96 36.92 1.95
N GLY A 587 14.02 36.07 2.37
CA GLY A 587 13.82 34.72 1.85
C GLY A 587 12.63 34.56 0.90
N CYS A 588 11.73 35.54 0.82
CA CYS A 588 10.51 35.46 0.00
C CYS A 588 10.45 36.53 -1.10
N PRO A 589 9.84 36.22 -2.26
CA PRO A 589 9.47 37.22 -3.27
C PRO A 589 8.57 38.33 -2.70
N ALA A 590 8.65 39.54 -3.27
CA ALA A 590 8.01 40.74 -2.73
C ALA A 590 6.47 40.64 -2.64
N ASP A 591 5.84 39.95 -3.60
CA ASP A 591 4.40 39.68 -3.66
C ASP A 591 3.92 38.78 -2.52
N ILE A 592 4.80 37.94 -1.97
CA ILE A 592 4.52 37.10 -0.79
C ILE A 592 4.93 37.80 0.50
N ALA A 593 6.07 38.50 0.49
CA ALA A 593 6.61 39.15 1.68
C ALA A 593 5.70 40.28 2.19
N ALA A 594 5.21 41.16 1.31
CA ALA A 594 4.46 42.35 1.72
C ALA A 594 3.16 42.03 2.50
N PRO A 595 2.29 41.09 2.08
CA PRO A 595 1.11 40.71 2.87
C PRO A 595 1.44 40.07 4.22
N LEU A 596 2.55 39.32 4.31
CA LEU A 596 2.97 38.68 5.56
C LEU A 596 3.53 39.69 6.56
N SER A 597 4.33 40.64 6.10
CA SER A 597 4.82 41.74 6.95
C SER A 597 3.69 42.60 7.48
N GLN A 598 2.65 42.87 6.67
CA GLN A 598 1.43 43.54 7.15
C GLN A 598 0.72 42.75 8.25
N LEU A 599 0.59 41.43 8.08
CA LEU A 599 0.02 40.55 9.12
C LEU A 599 0.85 40.61 10.42
N ILE A 600 2.18 40.60 10.32
CA ILE A 600 3.07 40.74 11.48
C ILE A 600 2.86 42.08 12.18
N SER A 601 2.77 43.18 11.43
CA SER A 601 2.48 44.50 12.00
C SER A 601 1.16 44.51 12.77
N SER A 602 0.10 43.93 12.19
CA SER A 602 -1.21 43.78 12.85
C SER A 602 -1.12 43.02 14.18
N GLU A 603 -0.44 41.87 14.20
CA GLU A 603 -0.29 41.05 15.41
C GLU A 603 0.54 41.75 16.51
N ILE A 604 1.50 42.61 16.13
CA ILE A 604 2.24 43.44 17.08
C ILE A 604 1.37 44.59 17.61
N GLU A 605 0.56 45.21 16.75
CA GLU A 605 -0.31 46.34 17.09
C GLU A 605 -1.50 45.93 17.97
N ASP A 606 -2.18 44.82 17.67
CA ASP A 606 -3.31 44.28 18.46
C ASP A 606 -2.92 44.05 19.92
N ARG A 607 -1.67 43.60 20.16
CA ARG A 607 -1.14 43.45 21.53
C ARG A 607 -0.91 44.80 22.21
N ARG A 608 -0.38 45.80 21.51
CA ARG A 608 -0.17 47.15 22.08
C ARG A 608 -1.51 47.78 22.47
N GLU A 609 -2.55 47.55 21.69
CA GLU A 609 -3.91 47.99 22.02
C GLU A 609 -4.48 47.25 23.23
N GLN A 610 -4.34 45.92 23.30
CA GLN A 610 -4.74 45.10 24.46
C GLN A 610 -3.98 45.46 25.75
N GLU A 611 -2.67 45.72 25.68
CA GLU A 611 -1.88 46.18 26.83
C GLU A 611 -2.23 47.62 27.24
N SER A 612 -2.57 48.48 26.28
CA SER A 612 -3.04 49.84 26.57
C SER A 612 -4.42 49.87 27.22
N THR A 613 -5.33 48.96 26.84
CA THR A 613 -6.66 48.81 27.46
C THR A 613 -6.56 48.18 28.85
N ARG A 614 -5.64 47.22 29.05
CA ARG A 614 -5.37 46.63 30.38
C ARG A 614 -4.73 47.63 31.36
N LYS A 615 -3.93 48.58 30.87
CA LYS A 615 -3.38 49.71 31.65
C LYS A 615 -4.37 50.86 31.90
N ARG A 616 -5.55 50.86 31.25
CA ARG A 616 -6.62 51.87 31.43
C ARG A 616 -7.74 51.44 32.39
N LEU A 617 -7.65 50.26 33.00
CA LEU A 617 -8.49 49.90 34.16
C LEU A 617 -7.87 50.53 35.42
N PRO A 618 -8.59 51.39 36.17
CA PRO A 618 -8.05 51.98 37.40
C PRO A 618 -7.86 50.90 38.48
N ASN A 619 -6.76 50.97 39.22
CA ASN A 619 -6.62 50.35 40.53
C ASN A 619 -7.78 50.83 41.41
N GLY A 620 -8.83 50.02 41.55
CA GLY A 620 -9.84 50.19 42.58
C GLY A 620 -9.28 49.62 43.87
N ASP A 621 -8.95 50.51 44.81
CA ASP A 621 -8.71 50.20 46.21
C ASP A 621 -9.76 49.22 46.73
N TRP A 622 -9.30 48.06 47.22
CA TRP A 622 -10.04 47.25 48.17
C TRP A 622 -9.08 46.86 49.27
N ASP A 623 -9.10 47.63 50.36
CA ASP A 623 -8.62 47.14 51.64
C ASP A 623 -9.67 47.34 52.74
N SER A 624 -9.97 46.21 53.39
CA SER A 624 -10.61 46.00 54.70
C SER A 624 -12.11 46.32 54.93
N GLY A 625 -12.84 45.32 55.45
CA GLY A 625 -13.90 45.58 56.43
C GLY A 625 -15.18 44.72 56.44
N SER A 626 -15.08 43.51 57.02
CA SER A 626 -16.07 42.96 57.99
C SER A 626 -17.51 42.54 57.56
N SER A 627 -17.76 41.24 57.75
CA SER A 627 -18.99 40.60 58.30
C SER A 627 -20.31 40.66 57.51
N GLY A 628 -20.83 39.47 57.16
CA GLY A 628 -22.24 39.26 56.87
C GLY A 628 -22.56 37.88 56.31
N SER A 629 -22.72 36.89 57.19
CA SER A 629 -23.32 35.59 56.84
C SER A 629 -24.67 35.75 56.14
N LYS A 630 -24.90 34.99 55.05
CA LYS A 630 -26.21 34.42 54.74
C LYS A 630 -26.06 33.22 53.79
N HIS A 631 -26.43 32.06 54.32
CA HIS A 631 -26.86 30.89 53.56
C HIS A 631 -27.85 31.28 52.45
N LEU A 632 -27.77 30.63 51.28
CA LEU A 632 -28.84 29.72 50.83
C LEU A 632 -28.39 28.83 49.67
N ARG A 633 -28.93 27.62 49.68
CA ARG A 633 -28.76 26.47 48.79
C ARG A 633 -29.63 26.57 47.52
N ARG A 634 -29.27 25.71 46.55
CA ARG A 634 -30.08 25.03 45.50
C ARG A 634 -30.38 25.85 44.24
N ALA A 635 -30.40 25.26 43.04
CA ALA A 635 -30.46 23.85 42.64
C ALA A 635 -29.58 23.58 41.41
#